data_AF-A0A7R9UUX9-F1
#
_entry.id   AF-A0A7R9UUX9-F1
#
_cell.length_a   1.000
_cell.length_b   1.000
_cell.length_c   1.000
_cell.angle_alpha   90.00
_cell.angle_beta   90.00
_cell.angle_gamma   90.00
#
_symmetry.space_group_name_H-M   'P 1'
#
loop_
_entity.id
_entity.type
_entity.pdbx_description
1 polymer ?
#
loop_
_entity_poly.entity_id
_entity_poly.type
_entity_poly.pdbx_seq_one_letter_code
_entity_poly.pdbx_strand_id
1 'polypeptide(L)'
;MNAPSIFSSPQLARRAVPPDALFNSVPLMLQTVGEKSSIATLQSECEQYVLHRPNMRGALEFDGWCSFTQRGFNVRRDTPTAPVRLEYARLRTYTETRARRSGVFPGTWILKSVVAYSQRGIQLVRLEPSDVRDISALVTWAEVHVPRGDYTLQEYLATPRMWRDRKWDMRALALVTSVEPLRFYALDHAFPKIATKPYTLDIAQLKDSCVHFRMPVC
;
A
#
# COMPACT_ATOMS: atom_id res chain seq x y z
N MET A 1 26.72 15.41 14.94
CA MET A 1 25.82 15.55 13.78
C MET A 1 24.41 15.34 14.28
N ASN A 2 23.62 16.41 14.37
CA ASN A 2 22.28 16.38 14.96
C ASN A 2 21.27 15.88 13.91
N ALA A 3 20.51 14.85 14.26
CA ALA A 3 19.37 14.40 13.47
C ALA A 3 18.29 15.50 13.47
N PRO A 4 17.66 15.84 12.34
CA PRO A 4 16.57 16.79 12.33
C PRO A 4 15.36 16.19 13.05
N SER A 5 14.84 16.90 14.05
CA SER A 5 13.62 16.52 14.76
C SER A 5 12.41 16.70 13.82
N ILE A 6 11.76 15.60 13.45
CA ILE A 6 10.59 15.58 12.56
C ILE A 6 9.29 16.01 13.31
N PHE A 7 9.37 16.37 14.59
CA PHE A 7 8.22 16.64 15.47
C PHE A 7 8.00 18.11 15.84
N SER A 8 8.21 19.05 14.92
CA SER A 8 7.82 20.46 15.15
C SER A 8 6.78 20.93 14.14
N SER A 9 5.53 20.52 14.35
CA SER A 9 4.37 21.24 13.78
C SER A 9 3.77 22.16 14.86
N PRO A 10 3.63 23.48 14.60
CA PRO A 10 3.06 24.43 15.54
C PRO A 10 1.53 24.49 15.43
N GLN A 11 0.86 24.80 16.55
CA GLN A 11 -0.58 25.11 16.69
C GLN A 11 -1.58 23.97 16.98
N LEU A 12 -1.24 23.08 17.92
CA LEU A 12 -2.26 22.53 18.83
C LEU A 12 -1.92 23.03 20.23
N ALA A 13 -2.78 23.86 20.81
CA ALA A 13 -2.67 24.24 22.21
C ALA A 13 -2.54 22.96 23.04
N ARG A 14 -1.36 22.71 23.61
CA ARG A 14 -1.10 21.59 24.50
C ARG A 14 -1.94 21.82 25.76
N ARG A 15 -3.21 21.38 25.74
CA ARG A 15 -3.87 21.06 27.00
C ARG A 15 -3.01 19.99 27.66
N ALA A 16 -2.50 20.29 28.85
CA ALA A 16 -1.77 19.32 29.64
C ALA A 16 -2.66 18.09 29.80
N VAL A 17 -2.18 16.95 29.31
CA VAL A 17 -2.83 15.67 29.53
C VAL A 17 -2.62 15.30 31.00
N PRO A 18 -3.69 14.96 31.75
CA PRO A 18 -3.53 14.53 33.13
C PRO A 18 -2.57 13.33 33.22
N PRO A 19 -1.69 13.26 34.23
CA PRO A 19 -0.67 12.22 34.34
C PRO A 19 -1.26 10.80 34.47
N ASP A 20 -2.51 10.68 34.89
CA ASP A 20 -3.29 9.45 35.07
C ASP A 20 -4.26 9.16 33.91
N ALA A 21 -4.33 10.03 32.90
CA ALA A 21 -5.22 9.82 31.77
C ALA A 21 -4.73 8.67 30.89
N LEU A 22 -5.64 7.73 30.59
CA LEU A 22 -5.42 6.63 29.68
C LEU A 22 -6.04 6.92 28.32
N PHE A 23 -5.25 6.73 27.25
CA PHE A 23 -5.70 6.85 25.87
C PHE A 23 -5.54 5.51 25.17
N ASN A 24 -6.50 5.17 24.32
CA ASN A 24 -6.48 3.95 23.51
C ASN A 24 -5.83 4.15 22.14
N SER A 25 -5.08 5.24 21.96
CA SER A 25 -4.38 5.55 20.71
C SER A 25 -3.04 6.20 20.98
N VAL A 26 -2.07 5.88 20.12
CA VAL A 26 -0.76 6.53 20.10
C VAL A 26 -0.84 7.72 19.13
N PRO A 27 -0.47 8.95 19.54
CA PRO A 27 -0.44 10.10 18.66
C PRO A 27 0.32 9.80 17.37
N LEU A 28 -0.22 10.26 16.24
CA LEU A 28 0.35 10.11 14.89
C LEU A 28 0.42 8.69 14.33
N MET A 29 0.05 7.65 15.09
CA MET A 29 0.11 6.25 14.63
C MET A 29 -0.71 6.02 13.34
N LEU A 30 -1.90 6.63 13.25
CA LEU A 30 -2.74 6.57 12.06
C LEU A 30 -2.03 7.18 10.85
N GLN A 31 -1.48 8.37 11.01
CA GLN A 31 -0.79 9.11 9.95
C GLN A 31 0.52 8.45 9.53
N THR A 32 1.18 7.68 10.41
CA THR A 32 2.44 7.01 10.09
C THR A 32 2.22 5.64 9.47
N VAL A 33 1.39 4.79 10.07
CA VAL A 33 1.25 3.37 9.65
C VAL A 33 -0.18 2.91 9.40
N GLY A 34 -1.18 3.74 9.70
CA GLY A 34 -2.60 3.40 9.48
C GLY A 34 -3.14 3.84 8.12
N GLU A 35 -2.55 4.90 7.53
CA GLU A 35 -2.93 5.41 6.22
C GLU A 35 -2.21 4.67 5.09
N LYS A 36 -2.95 4.40 4.00
CA LYS A 36 -2.45 3.65 2.84
C LYS A 36 -1.27 4.37 2.19
N SER A 37 -1.35 5.70 2.10
CA SER A 37 -0.32 6.53 1.53
C SER A 37 0.97 6.52 2.34
N SER A 38 0.84 6.55 3.66
CA SER A 38 1.97 6.55 4.58
C SER A 38 2.71 5.21 4.55
N ILE A 39 2.00 4.09 4.46
CA ILE A 39 2.64 2.78 4.26
C ILE A 39 3.42 2.72 2.94
N ALA A 40 2.88 3.25 1.84
CA ALA A 40 3.58 3.30 0.56
C ALA A 40 4.83 4.20 0.60
N THR A 41 4.74 5.33 1.33
CA THR A 41 5.88 6.22 1.59
C THR A 41 6.94 5.53 2.45
N LEU A 42 6.56 4.91 3.58
CA LEU A 42 7.47 4.17 4.46
C LEU A 42 8.22 3.07 3.70
N GLN A 43 7.53 2.33 2.84
CA GLN A 43 8.16 1.34 2.00
C GLN A 43 9.19 1.97 1.05
N SER A 44 8.84 3.08 0.39
CA SER A 44 9.76 3.82 -0.48
C SER A 44 10.99 4.33 0.25
N GLU A 45 10.80 4.89 1.45
CA GLU A 45 11.88 5.38 2.30
C GLU A 45 12.79 4.24 2.79
N CYS A 46 12.19 3.10 3.16
CA CYS A 46 12.95 1.89 3.51
C CYS A 46 13.84 1.44 2.35
N GLU A 47 13.27 1.33 1.13
CA GLU A 47 14.03 0.93 -0.07
C GLU A 47 15.21 1.89 -0.32
N GLN A 48 14.97 3.20 -0.24
CA GLN A 48 16.02 4.20 -0.36
C GLN A 48 17.08 4.05 0.73
N TYR A 49 16.66 3.89 1.99
CA TYR A 49 17.58 3.73 3.11
C TYR A 49 18.51 2.52 2.94
N VAL A 50 17.97 1.37 2.52
CA VAL A 50 18.74 0.15 2.27
C VAL A 50 19.71 0.33 1.10
N LEU A 51 19.29 0.98 0.00
CA LEU A 51 20.16 1.24 -1.16
C LEU A 51 21.41 2.05 -0.84
N HIS A 52 21.30 3.01 0.11
CA HIS A 52 22.40 3.89 0.52
C HIS A 52 23.29 3.30 1.62
N ARG A 53 23.04 2.07 2.08
CA ARG A 53 23.82 1.39 3.13
C ARG A 53 24.50 0.14 2.53
N PRO A 54 25.80 0.21 2.18
CA PRO A 54 26.52 -0.88 1.51
C PRO A 54 26.44 -2.22 2.25
N ASN A 55 26.45 -2.18 3.59
CA ASN A 55 26.42 -3.36 4.46
C ASN A 55 25.03 -4.03 4.56
N MET A 56 23.98 -3.44 3.98
CA MET A 56 22.63 -4.01 3.93
C MET A 56 22.22 -4.45 2.53
N ARG A 57 23.11 -4.38 1.53
CA ARG A 57 22.79 -4.79 0.15
C ARG A 57 22.49 -6.29 0.01
N GLY A 58 23.05 -7.14 0.88
CA GLY A 58 22.71 -8.57 0.94
C GLY A 58 21.27 -8.85 1.40
N ALA A 59 20.59 -7.87 2.00
CA ALA A 59 19.19 -7.96 2.41
C ALA A 59 18.21 -7.53 1.30
N LEU A 60 18.67 -7.33 0.06
CA LEU A 60 17.83 -7.00 -1.11
C LEU A 60 17.49 -8.24 -1.96
N GLU A 61 18.05 -9.41 -1.64
CA GLU A 61 17.81 -10.68 -2.32
C GLU A 61 16.69 -11.48 -1.64
N PHE A 62 15.42 -11.07 -1.89
CA PHE A 62 14.17 -11.69 -1.39
C PHE A 62 14.03 -11.75 0.16
N ASP A 63 12.86 -11.37 0.68
CA ASP A 63 12.57 -11.22 2.13
C ASP A 63 13.41 -10.13 2.85
N GLY A 64 13.72 -9.06 2.14
CA GLY A 64 14.40 -7.90 2.69
C GLY A 64 13.57 -7.10 3.70
N TRP A 65 14.24 -6.23 4.47
CA TRP A 65 13.61 -5.37 5.49
C TRP A 65 12.42 -4.54 4.97
N CYS A 66 12.33 -4.29 3.67
CA CYS A 66 11.30 -3.47 3.03
C CYS A 66 10.21 -4.26 2.29
N SER A 67 10.24 -5.60 2.32
CA SER A 67 9.26 -6.46 1.64
C SER A 67 8.06 -6.86 2.51
N PHE A 68 7.76 -6.07 3.55
CA PHE A 68 6.60 -6.29 4.44
C PHE A 68 5.24 -6.03 3.76
N THR A 69 5.24 -5.50 2.52
CA THR A 69 4.03 -5.25 1.72
C THR A 69 4.35 -5.23 0.23
N GLN A 70 3.32 -5.35 -0.62
CA GLN A 70 3.45 -5.18 -2.07
C GLN A 70 3.78 -3.72 -2.41
N ARG A 71 4.59 -3.50 -3.46
CA ARG A 71 5.04 -2.14 -3.83
C ARG A 71 3.86 -1.21 -4.10
N GLY A 72 3.84 -0.08 -3.40
CA GLY A 72 2.83 0.98 -3.56
C GLY A 72 3.40 2.31 -4.06
N PHE A 73 2.60 3.04 -4.83
CA PHE A 73 2.88 4.40 -5.29
C PHE A 73 1.70 5.30 -4.96
N ASN A 74 1.97 6.45 -4.36
CA ASN A 74 0.94 7.45 -4.09
C ASN A 74 0.60 8.19 -5.39
N VAL A 75 -0.70 8.33 -5.63
CA VAL A 75 -1.22 8.97 -6.83
C VAL A 75 -2.35 9.93 -6.48
N ARG A 76 -2.34 11.10 -7.11
CA ARG A 76 -3.32 12.14 -6.85
C ARG A 76 -3.81 12.79 -8.14
N ARG A 77 -5.11 13.08 -8.18
CA ARG A 77 -5.73 13.87 -9.26
C ARG A 77 -6.74 14.85 -8.66
N ASP A 78 -6.45 16.15 -8.75
CA ASP A 78 -7.24 17.18 -8.06
C ASP A 78 -8.63 17.40 -8.71
N THR A 79 -8.71 17.40 -10.03
CA THR A 79 -9.96 17.53 -10.80
C THR A 79 -10.01 16.48 -11.91
N PRO A 80 -11.19 16.16 -12.48
CA PRO A 80 -11.29 15.20 -13.57
C PRO A 80 -10.47 15.56 -14.82
N THR A 81 -10.06 16.82 -14.98
CA THR A 81 -9.25 17.30 -16.11
C THR A 81 -7.80 17.63 -15.71
N ALA A 82 -7.49 17.65 -14.42
CA ALA A 82 -6.13 17.90 -13.95
C ALA A 82 -5.20 16.72 -14.33
N PRO A 83 -3.91 17.01 -14.60
CA PRO A 83 -2.90 15.98 -14.75
C PRO A 83 -2.81 15.09 -13.51
N VAL A 84 -2.55 13.80 -13.74
CA VAL A 84 -2.34 12.84 -12.65
C VAL A 84 -0.93 13.00 -12.09
N ARG A 85 -0.82 13.20 -10.78
CA ARG A 85 0.44 13.29 -10.04
C ARG A 85 0.84 11.91 -9.55
N LEU A 86 1.93 11.38 -10.11
CA LEU A 86 2.48 10.05 -9.85
C LEU A 86 4.00 10.08 -10.07
N GLU A 87 4.74 9.22 -9.36
CA GLU A 87 6.18 9.03 -9.58
C GLU A 87 6.47 8.19 -10.84
N TYR A 88 6.10 8.70 -12.02
CA TYR A 88 6.10 7.95 -13.29
C TYR A 88 7.40 7.22 -13.59
N ALA A 89 8.55 7.90 -13.45
CA ALA A 89 9.86 7.30 -13.75
C ALA A 89 10.16 6.09 -12.83
N ARG A 90 9.82 6.19 -11.54
CA ARG A 90 10.02 5.10 -10.59
C ARG A 90 9.04 3.96 -10.82
N LEU A 91 7.76 4.26 -11.08
CA LEU A 91 6.77 3.23 -11.42
C LEU A 91 7.18 2.45 -12.67
N ARG A 92 7.59 3.16 -13.74
CA ARG A 92 8.06 2.53 -14.97
C ARG A 92 9.27 1.63 -14.71
N THR A 93 10.31 2.16 -14.05
CA THR A 93 11.54 1.42 -13.75
C THR A 93 11.27 0.17 -12.91
N TYR A 94 10.42 0.30 -11.89
CA TYR A 94 9.99 -0.83 -11.05
C TYR A 94 9.26 -1.88 -11.88
N THR A 95 8.29 -1.45 -12.69
CA THR A 95 7.45 -2.36 -13.48
C THR A 95 8.27 -3.11 -14.53
N GLU A 96 9.18 -2.44 -15.23
CA GLU A 96 10.09 -3.08 -16.19
C GLU A 96 11.05 -4.06 -15.51
N THR A 97 11.62 -3.68 -14.37
CA THR A 97 12.54 -4.53 -13.62
C THR A 97 11.84 -5.78 -13.12
N ARG A 98 10.61 -5.61 -12.61
CA ARG A 98 9.76 -6.73 -12.22
C ARG A 98 9.45 -7.63 -13.42
N ALA A 99 8.99 -7.06 -14.54
CA ALA A 99 8.65 -7.82 -15.75
C ALA A 99 9.82 -8.70 -16.21
N ARG A 100 11.04 -8.15 -16.21
CA ARG A 100 12.27 -8.90 -16.54
C ARG A 100 12.56 -10.04 -15.56
N ARG A 101 12.27 -9.86 -14.27
CA ARG A 101 12.57 -10.83 -13.22
C ARG A 101 11.54 -11.95 -13.11
N SER A 102 10.26 -11.60 -13.12
CA SER A 102 9.18 -12.57 -12.88
C SER A 102 8.58 -13.13 -14.16
N GLY A 103 8.83 -12.52 -15.32
CA GLY A 103 8.16 -12.87 -16.58
C GLY A 103 6.65 -12.61 -16.56
N VAL A 104 6.12 -12.00 -15.49
CA VAL A 104 4.68 -11.76 -15.31
C VAL A 104 4.36 -10.41 -15.91
N PHE A 105 3.72 -10.44 -17.07
CA PHE A 105 3.18 -9.29 -17.75
C PHE A 105 1.98 -9.73 -18.60
N PRO A 106 0.81 -9.05 -18.57
CA PRO A 106 0.49 -7.77 -17.93
C PRO A 106 0.47 -7.77 -16.41
N GLY A 107 0.80 -6.62 -15.83
CA GLY A 107 0.74 -6.42 -14.39
C GLY A 107 -0.66 -6.03 -13.92
N THR A 108 -1.24 -6.78 -12.98
CA THR A 108 -2.45 -6.34 -12.27
C THR A 108 -2.05 -5.47 -11.08
N TRP A 109 -2.75 -4.35 -10.94
CA TRP A 109 -2.57 -3.39 -9.86
C TRP A 109 -3.92 -3.10 -9.20
N ILE A 110 -3.86 -2.63 -7.96
CA ILE A 110 -5.03 -2.25 -7.17
C ILE A 110 -4.92 -0.78 -6.79
N LEU A 111 -5.86 0.03 -7.26
CA LEU A 111 -6.06 1.40 -6.82
C LEU A 111 -6.91 1.38 -5.56
N LYS A 112 -6.42 2.03 -4.50
CA LYS A 112 -7.12 2.13 -3.22
C LYS A 112 -7.26 3.59 -2.83
N SER A 113 -8.48 4.08 -2.68
CA SER A 113 -8.70 5.43 -2.17
C SER A 113 -8.10 5.58 -0.76
N VAL A 114 -7.40 6.69 -0.52
CA VAL A 114 -6.78 6.97 0.78
C VAL A 114 -7.86 7.21 1.84
N VAL A 115 -8.91 7.96 1.48
CA VAL A 115 -9.99 8.38 2.39
C VAL A 115 -11.08 7.32 2.61
N ALA A 116 -11.13 6.28 1.78
CA ALA A 116 -12.18 5.27 1.86
C ALA A 116 -11.81 4.07 2.75
N TYR A 117 -12.80 3.59 3.49
CA TYR A 117 -12.74 2.39 4.32
C TYR A 117 -13.77 1.36 3.86
N SER A 118 -13.74 0.16 4.45
CA SER A 118 -14.70 -0.92 4.17
C SER A 118 -14.77 -1.28 2.68
N GLN A 119 -13.61 -1.37 2.03
CA GLN A 119 -13.46 -1.82 0.64
C GLN A 119 -14.18 -0.94 -0.40
N ARG A 120 -14.55 0.29 -0.05
CA ARG A 120 -15.07 1.29 -0.99
C ARG A 120 -13.94 2.00 -1.73
N GLY A 121 -14.19 2.42 -2.97
CA GLY A 121 -13.20 3.12 -3.78
C GLY A 121 -11.95 2.30 -4.11
N ILE A 122 -12.11 0.97 -4.18
CA ILE A 122 -11.06 0.04 -4.62
C ILE A 122 -11.38 -0.40 -6.05
N GLN A 123 -10.36 -0.38 -6.91
CA GLN A 123 -10.46 -0.80 -8.30
C GLN A 123 -9.23 -1.60 -8.67
N LEU A 124 -9.40 -2.66 -9.47
CA LEU A 124 -8.28 -3.30 -10.15
C LEU A 124 -8.06 -2.64 -11.50
N VAL A 125 -6.80 -2.41 -11.82
CA VAL A 125 -6.36 -1.86 -13.11
C VAL A 125 -5.22 -2.71 -13.65
N ARG A 126 -5.02 -2.68 -14.96
CA ARG A 126 -4.00 -3.47 -15.64
C ARG A 126 -3.04 -2.52 -16.33
N LEU A 127 -1.74 -2.78 -16.19
CA LEU A 127 -0.69 -2.10 -16.94
C LEU A 127 -0.19 -3.07 -18.01
N GLU A 128 -0.39 -2.69 -19.28
CA GLU A 128 0.02 -3.42 -20.49
C GLU A 128 1.45 -3.01 -20.92
N PRO A 129 2.17 -3.82 -21.74
CA PRO A 129 3.56 -3.49 -22.09
C PRO A 129 3.63 -2.16 -22.84
N SER A 130 2.59 -1.87 -23.63
CA SER A 130 2.37 -0.61 -24.32
C SER A 130 2.31 0.58 -23.37
N ASP A 131 1.77 0.41 -22.17
CA ASP A 131 1.52 1.48 -21.21
C ASP A 131 2.79 1.90 -20.47
N VAL A 132 3.78 1.00 -20.40
CA VAL A 132 5.07 1.27 -19.73
C VAL A 132 6.23 1.46 -20.70
N ARG A 133 5.96 1.45 -22.02
CA ARG A 133 6.98 1.62 -23.06
C ARG A 133 7.78 2.90 -22.87
N ASP A 134 7.11 4.01 -22.55
CA ASP A 134 7.71 5.32 -22.29
C ASP A 134 6.86 6.09 -21.26
N ILE A 135 7.37 7.23 -20.77
CA ILE A 135 6.67 8.04 -19.77
C ILE A 135 5.36 8.61 -20.31
N SER A 136 5.31 8.98 -21.59
CA SER A 136 4.10 9.53 -22.20
C SER A 136 2.97 8.50 -22.23
N ALA A 137 3.26 7.26 -22.62
CA ALA A 137 2.30 6.17 -22.60
C ALA A 137 1.75 5.91 -21.19
N LEU A 138 2.62 5.97 -20.16
CA LEU A 138 2.21 5.77 -18.77
C LEU A 138 1.35 6.93 -18.24
N VAL A 139 1.65 8.16 -18.67
CA VAL A 139 0.81 9.34 -18.39
C VAL A 139 -0.56 9.16 -19.02
N THR A 140 -0.64 8.80 -20.30
CA THR A 140 -1.92 8.54 -20.98
C THR A 140 -2.72 7.44 -20.28
N TRP A 141 -2.05 6.34 -19.90
CA TRP A 141 -2.70 5.29 -19.12
C TRP A 141 -3.26 5.82 -17.79
N ALA A 142 -2.48 6.62 -17.06
CA ALA A 142 -2.88 7.15 -15.76
C ALA A 142 -4.06 8.11 -15.89
N GLU A 143 -4.08 8.96 -16.92
CA GLU A 143 -5.19 9.90 -17.17
C GLU A 143 -6.52 9.20 -17.45
N VAL A 144 -6.48 8.00 -18.04
CA VAL A 144 -7.67 7.17 -18.31
C VAL A 144 -8.13 6.43 -17.05
N HIS A 145 -7.20 5.87 -16.28
CA HIS A 145 -7.53 4.89 -15.23
C HIS A 145 -7.57 5.49 -13.82
N VAL A 146 -6.95 6.64 -13.57
CA VAL A 146 -6.90 7.25 -12.24
C VAL A 146 -8.03 8.28 -12.10
N PRO A 147 -9.04 8.00 -11.26
CA PRO A 147 -10.12 8.95 -11.01
C PRO A 147 -9.66 10.13 -10.14
N ARG A 148 -10.49 11.16 -10.03
CA ARG A 148 -10.28 12.28 -9.10
C ARG A 148 -10.15 11.76 -7.65
N GLY A 149 -9.19 12.32 -6.93
CA GLY A 149 -8.94 12.07 -5.50
C GLY A 149 -7.52 11.59 -5.22
N ASP A 150 -7.34 11.14 -3.98
CA ASP A 150 -6.09 10.58 -3.47
C ASP A 150 -6.18 9.06 -3.40
N TYR A 151 -5.23 8.39 -4.03
CA TYR A 151 -5.16 6.93 -4.08
C TYR A 151 -3.74 6.44 -3.82
N THR A 152 -3.65 5.17 -3.47
CA THR A 152 -2.41 4.38 -3.57
C THR A 152 -2.61 3.36 -4.68
N LEU A 153 -1.75 3.41 -5.71
CA LEU A 153 -1.61 2.38 -6.72
C LEU A 153 -0.63 1.33 -6.18
N GLN A 154 -1.15 0.15 -5.84
CA GLN A 154 -0.33 -0.93 -5.28
C GLN A 154 -0.32 -2.14 -6.21
N GLU A 155 0.81 -2.82 -6.28
CA GLU A 155 0.92 -4.11 -6.93
C GLU A 155 -0.14 -5.08 -6.38
N TYR A 156 -0.87 -5.75 -7.27
CA TYR A 156 -1.84 -6.76 -6.86
C TYR A 156 -1.17 -8.12 -6.72
N LEU A 157 -1.45 -8.81 -5.61
CA LEU A 157 -1.02 -10.19 -5.41
C LEU A 157 -1.84 -11.13 -6.30
N ALA A 158 -1.27 -11.48 -7.45
CA ALA A 158 -1.86 -12.33 -8.48
C ALA A 158 -1.94 -13.82 -8.09
N THR A 159 -1.09 -14.27 -7.20
CA THR A 159 -1.03 -15.67 -6.73
C THR A 159 -1.27 -15.74 -5.22
N PRO A 160 -2.45 -15.33 -4.73
CA PRO A 160 -2.73 -15.40 -3.30
C PRO A 160 -2.80 -16.86 -2.84
N ARG A 161 -2.51 -17.10 -1.56
CA ARG A 161 -2.91 -18.36 -0.93
C ARG A 161 -4.44 -18.46 -0.96
N MET A 162 -4.93 -19.64 -1.31
CA MET A 162 -6.36 -19.91 -1.45
C MET A 162 -6.83 -20.87 -0.36
N TRP A 163 -8.10 -20.72 0.02
CA TRP A 163 -8.83 -21.67 0.85
C TRP A 163 -10.03 -22.18 0.06
N ARG A 164 -9.99 -23.45 -0.35
CA ARG A 164 -11.00 -24.07 -1.23
C ARG A 164 -11.31 -23.16 -2.43
N ASP A 165 -10.31 -22.95 -3.30
CA ASP A 165 -10.34 -22.07 -4.49
C ASP A 165 -10.59 -20.56 -4.26
N ARG A 166 -10.84 -20.11 -3.03
CA ARG A 166 -11.17 -18.71 -2.74
C ARG A 166 -9.99 -17.98 -2.13
N LYS A 167 -9.82 -16.73 -2.54
CA LYS A 167 -8.88 -15.81 -1.90
C LYS A 167 -9.31 -15.57 -0.45
N TRP A 168 -8.35 -15.36 0.43
CA TRP A 168 -8.61 -14.89 1.78
C TRP A 168 -7.56 -13.88 2.23
N ASP A 169 -7.91 -13.05 3.20
CA ASP A 169 -6.97 -12.26 3.97
C ASP A 169 -7.13 -12.58 5.47
N MET A 170 -6.20 -12.11 6.29
CA MET A 170 -6.23 -12.31 7.74
C MET A 170 -6.29 -10.97 8.47
N ARG A 171 -7.20 -10.85 9.43
CA ARG A 171 -7.18 -9.78 10.42
C ARG A 171 -6.50 -10.28 11.69
N ALA A 172 -5.24 -9.93 11.85
CA ALA A 172 -4.53 -10.04 13.13
C ALA A 172 -4.78 -8.79 13.99
N LEU A 173 -4.79 -8.96 15.31
CA LEU A 173 -4.91 -7.88 16.28
C LEU A 173 -3.61 -7.74 17.05
N ALA A 174 -3.20 -6.51 17.32
CA ALA A 174 -2.03 -6.22 18.13
C ALA A 174 -2.29 -5.02 19.06
N LEU A 175 -1.65 -5.05 20.23
CA LEU A 175 -1.71 -4.02 21.24
C LEU A 175 -0.31 -3.42 21.45
N VAL A 176 -0.21 -2.10 21.28
CA VAL A 176 0.97 -1.33 21.66
C VAL A 176 0.67 -0.69 23.01
N THR A 177 1.36 -1.12 24.07
CA THR A 177 1.16 -0.56 25.43
C THR A 177 2.18 0.52 25.77
N SER A 178 3.30 0.56 25.04
CA SER A 178 4.31 1.61 25.18
C SER A 178 5.12 1.73 23.89
N VAL A 179 5.50 2.94 23.53
CA VAL A 179 6.42 3.23 22.42
C VAL A 179 7.87 3.45 22.91
N GLU A 180 8.04 3.70 24.21
CA GLU A 180 9.32 3.96 24.84
C GLU A 180 9.33 3.43 26.30
N PRO A 181 9.91 2.25 26.57
CA PRO A 181 10.41 1.30 25.58
C PRO A 181 9.26 0.69 24.75
N LEU A 182 9.55 0.30 23.51
CA LEU A 182 8.54 -0.35 22.67
C LEU A 182 8.04 -1.66 23.33
N ARG A 183 6.73 -1.72 23.59
CA ARG A 183 6.02 -2.90 24.07
C ARG A 183 4.86 -3.20 23.15
N PHE A 184 4.96 -4.33 22.45
CA PHE A 184 4.02 -4.78 21.44
C PHE A 184 3.58 -6.21 21.75
N TYR A 185 2.28 -6.45 21.72
CA TYR A 185 1.67 -7.76 21.95
C TYR A 185 0.81 -8.11 20.74
N ALA A 186 1.06 -9.24 20.10
CA ALA A 186 0.16 -9.79 19.10
C ALA A 186 -0.84 -10.71 19.81
N LEU A 187 -2.12 -10.59 19.45
CA LEU A 187 -3.10 -11.59 19.87
C LEU A 187 -2.82 -12.90 19.12
N ASP A 188 -2.94 -14.02 19.81
CA ASP A 188 -2.74 -15.38 19.29
C ASP A 188 -3.88 -15.85 18.35
N HIS A 189 -4.99 -15.12 18.33
CA HIS A 189 -6.11 -15.33 17.45
C HIS A 189 -6.17 -14.30 16.31
N ALA A 190 -6.51 -14.79 15.11
CA ALA A 190 -6.74 -13.97 13.93
C ALA A 190 -8.02 -14.40 13.20
N PHE A 191 -8.64 -13.44 12.52
CA PHE A 191 -9.92 -13.66 11.84
C PHE A 191 -9.71 -13.72 10.33
N PRO A 192 -9.87 -14.88 9.67
CA PRO A 192 -9.80 -14.96 8.22
C PRO A 192 -11.04 -14.31 7.60
N LYS A 193 -10.84 -13.47 6.58
CA LYS A 193 -11.93 -13.02 5.71
C LYS A 193 -11.75 -13.70 4.36
N ILE A 194 -12.67 -14.62 4.06
CA ILE A 194 -12.63 -15.44 2.86
C ILE A 194 -13.54 -14.81 1.80
N ALA A 195 -13.10 -14.78 0.54
CA ALA A 195 -13.91 -14.35 -0.58
C ALA A 195 -15.15 -15.22 -0.74
N THR A 196 -16.22 -14.63 -1.27
CA THR A 196 -17.49 -15.36 -1.49
C THR A 196 -17.48 -16.15 -2.79
N LYS A 197 -16.61 -15.79 -3.74
CA LYS A 197 -16.48 -16.42 -5.06
C LYS A 197 -15.08 -17.02 -5.28
N PRO A 198 -14.95 -18.06 -6.14
CA PRO A 198 -13.66 -18.61 -6.55
C PRO A 198 -12.73 -17.53 -7.10
N TYR A 199 -11.45 -17.62 -6.78
CA TYR A 199 -10.44 -16.69 -7.27
C TYR A 199 -10.14 -16.90 -8.76
N THR A 200 -10.01 -15.80 -9.49
CA THR A 200 -9.61 -15.80 -10.90
C THR A 200 -8.85 -14.52 -11.22
N LEU A 201 -8.12 -14.51 -12.33
CA LEU A 201 -7.53 -13.32 -12.94
C LEU A 201 -8.07 -13.05 -14.36
N ASP A 202 -9.16 -13.73 -14.72
CA ASP A 202 -9.85 -13.47 -15.98
C ASP A 202 -10.24 -11.98 -16.06
N ILE A 203 -9.88 -11.34 -17.18
CA ILE A 203 -10.12 -9.93 -17.46
C ILE A 203 -11.61 -9.60 -17.32
N ALA A 204 -12.50 -10.51 -17.75
CA ALA A 204 -13.94 -10.33 -17.64
C ALA A 204 -14.40 -10.20 -16.18
N GLN A 205 -13.66 -10.77 -15.24
CA GLN A 205 -14.00 -10.86 -13.83
C GLN A 205 -13.14 -9.97 -12.92
N LEU A 206 -12.14 -9.25 -13.44
CA LEU A 206 -11.29 -8.34 -12.65
C LEU A 206 -12.07 -7.23 -11.92
N LYS A 207 -13.24 -6.86 -12.45
CA LYS A 207 -14.13 -5.87 -11.82
C LYS A 207 -15.02 -6.48 -10.73
N ASP A 208 -15.08 -7.80 -10.62
CA ASP A 208 -15.88 -8.47 -9.60
C ASP A 208 -15.21 -8.36 -8.22
N SER A 209 -15.63 -7.35 -7.47
CA SER A 209 -15.09 -7.10 -6.14
C SER A 209 -15.22 -8.29 -5.18
N CYS A 210 -16.21 -9.18 -5.38
CA CYS A 210 -16.44 -10.38 -4.56
C CYS A 210 -15.37 -11.45 -4.70
N VAL A 211 -14.67 -11.46 -5.84
CA VAL A 211 -13.53 -12.34 -6.10
C VAL A 211 -12.28 -11.79 -5.42
N HIS A 212 -12.12 -10.46 -5.41
CA HIS A 212 -10.82 -9.84 -5.22
C HIS A 212 -10.59 -9.13 -3.89
N PHE A 213 -11.61 -8.46 -3.33
CA PHE A 213 -11.41 -7.59 -2.15
C PHE A 213 -12.62 -7.35 -1.25
N ARG A 214 -13.86 -7.67 -1.66
CA ARG A 214 -15.04 -7.67 -0.79
C ARG A 214 -15.21 -9.01 -0.09
N MET A 215 -14.70 -9.07 1.12
CA MET A 215 -14.63 -10.28 1.95
C MET A 215 -14.97 -9.92 3.40
N PRO A 216 -15.81 -10.69 4.11
CA PRO A 216 -16.54 -11.89 3.67
C PRO A 216 -17.91 -11.60 3.05
N VAL A 217 -18.29 -10.33 2.88
CA VAL A 217 -19.64 -9.93 2.42
C VAL A 217 -19.60 -9.36 1.01
N CYS A 218 -20.55 -9.82 0.21
CA CYS A 218 -21.04 -9.22 -1.02
C CYS A 218 -22.52 -8.89 -0.83
#